data_AF-A0A151S7X9-F1
#
_entry.id   AF-A0A151S7X9-F1
#
_cell.length_a   1.000
_cell.length_b   1.000
_cell.length_c   1.000
_cell.angle_alpha   90.00
_cell.angle_beta   90.00
_cell.angle_gamma   90.00
#
_symmetry.space_group_name_H-M   'P 1'
#
loop_
_entity.id
_entity.type
_entity.pdbx_description
1 polymer ?
#
loop_
_entity_poly.entity_id
_entity_poly.type
_entity_poly.pdbx_seq_one_letter_code
_entity_poly.pdbx_strand_id
1 'polypeptide(L)'
;MSNDKNGWNDILINSLLDKDTSNRILNIPILNPRCEDKRIWKWNPSGSYTVRSAYKGYLQHCLSMGNLNVPGPWKNIWNLRIPHKIKHFIWRLMRDILPTRPNLQKKGIRCPSTCFRCNTDIENTWHTFFSCPSAKLC
;
A
#
# COMPACT_ATOMS: atom_id res chain seq x y z
N MET A 1 41.04 29.28 -20.88
CA MET A 1 40.12 28.13 -20.72
C MET A 1 38.84 28.65 -20.12
N SER A 2 37.86 28.92 -20.98
CA SER A 2 36.60 29.57 -20.65
C SER A 2 35.76 28.66 -19.76
N ASN A 3 35.65 29.04 -18.49
CA ASN A 3 34.69 28.45 -17.56
C ASN A 3 33.30 28.99 -17.95
N ASP A 4 32.66 28.31 -18.89
CA ASP A 4 31.32 28.65 -19.35
C ASP A 4 30.35 28.29 -18.22
N LYS A 5 29.92 29.29 -17.43
CA LYS A 5 29.16 29.12 -16.17
C LYS A 5 27.74 28.53 -16.36
N ASN A 6 27.39 28.14 -17.58
CA ASN A 6 26.04 27.74 -17.98
C ASN A 6 25.95 26.26 -18.41
N GLY A 7 27.02 25.49 -18.23
CA GLY A 7 27.13 24.09 -18.66
C GLY A 7 27.43 23.10 -17.54
N TRP A 8 27.46 21.81 -17.89
CA TRP A 8 27.94 20.74 -17.01
C TRP A 8 29.44 20.94 -16.71
N ASN A 9 29.88 20.54 -15.52
CA ASN A 9 31.30 20.51 -15.19
C ASN A 9 31.90 19.17 -15.60
N ASP A 10 32.35 19.08 -16.86
CA ASP A 10 32.86 17.85 -17.46
C ASP A 10 34.03 17.25 -16.67
N ILE A 11 34.92 18.08 -16.14
CA ILE A 11 36.10 17.63 -15.38
C ILE A 11 35.65 16.97 -14.07
N LEU A 12 34.68 17.58 -13.37
CA LEU A 12 34.16 17.04 -12.12
C LEU A 12 33.35 15.76 -12.37
N ILE A 13 32.51 15.73 -13.40
CA ILE A 13 31.67 14.56 -13.72
C ILE A 13 32.55 13.35 -14.08
N ASN A 14 33.51 13.53 -15.00
CA ASN A 14 34.40 12.45 -15.43
C ASN A 14 35.36 11.97 -14.35
N SER A 15 35.60 12.76 -13.28
CA SER A 15 36.45 12.34 -12.16
C SER A 15 35.68 11.59 -11.06
N LEU A 16 34.35 11.76 -10.98
CA LEU A 16 33.51 11.13 -9.97
C LEU A 16 32.79 9.87 -10.46
N LEU A 17 32.54 9.76 -11.76
CA LEU A 17 31.64 8.76 -12.34
C LEU A 17 32.35 7.96 -13.44
N ASP A 18 31.86 6.75 -13.70
CA ASP A 18 32.34 5.93 -14.80
C ASP A 18 32.03 6.59 -16.15
N LYS A 19 32.72 6.12 -17.20
CA LYS A 19 32.65 6.74 -18.53
C LYS A 19 31.26 6.67 -19.16
N ASP A 20 30.50 5.59 -18.92
CA ASP A 20 29.14 5.45 -19.47
C ASP A 20 28.19 6.44 -18.78
N THR A 21 28.19 6.46 -17.46
CA THR A 21 27.37 7.39 -16.67
C THR A 21 27.70 8.84 -16.97
N SER A 22 29.00 9.18 -17.07
CA SER A 22 29.46 10.52 -17.43
C SER A 22 28.93 10.95 -18.79
N ASN A 23 29.06 10.10 -19.81
CA ASN A 23 28.52 10.37 -21.15
C ASN A 23 27.00 10.58 -21.11
N ARG A 24 26.27 9.80 -20.31
CA ARG A 24 24.81 9.96 -20.19
C ARG A 24 24.43 11.30 -19.57
N ILE A 25 25.14 11.76 -18.54
CA ILE A 25 24.89 13.05 -17.88
C ILE A 25 25.22 14.21 -18.81
N LEU A 26 26.37 14.17 -19.47
CA LEU A 26 26.82 15.23 -20.38
C LEU A 26 25.88 15.41 -21.59
N ASN A 27 25.16 14.37 -21.98
CA ASN A 27 24.12 14.42 -23.02
C ASN A 27 22.76 14.96 -22.53
N ILE A 28 22.58 15.24 -21.23
CA ILE A 28 21.35 15.84 -20.72
C ILE A 28 21.38 17.34 -21.05
N PRO A 29 20.44 17.86 -21.88
CA PRO A 29 20.42 19.27 -22.21
C PRO A 29 20.09 20.12 -20.97
N ILE A 30 20.95 21.09 -20.66
CA ILE A 30 20.69 22.09 -19.62
C ILE A 30 19.75 23.14 -20.22
N LEU A 31 18.47 23.02 -19.88
CA LEU A 31 17.45 23.98 -20.30
C LEU A 31 17.57 25.25 -19.46
N ASN A 32 17.97 26.35 -20.10
CA ASN A 32 18.03 27.72 -19.59
C ASN A 32 18.46 27.88 -18.11
N PRO A 33 19.74 28.21 -17.82
CA PRO A 33 20.25 28.37 -16.45
C PRO A 33 19.63 29.54 -15.66
N ARG A 34 18.77 30.35 -16.28
CA ARG A 34 18.02 31.43 -15.60
C ARG A 34 16.62 30.99 -15.13
N CYS A 35 16.22 29.75 -15.41
CA CYS A 35 14.94 29.23 -14.95
C CYS A 35 15.12 28.66 -13.54
N GLU A 36 14.32 29.12 -12.57
CA GLU A 36 14.31 28.51 -11.25
C GLU A 36 13.68 27.11 -11.29
N ASP A 37 14.24 26.19 -10.52
CA ASP A 37 13.70 24.84 -10.35
C ASP A 37 12.27 24.88 -9.83
N LYS A 38 11.40 24.09 -10.46
CA LYS A 38 9.99 23.95 -10.05
C LYS A 38 9.70 22.51 -9.65
N ARG A 39 8.91 22.36 -8.58
CA ARG A 39 8.36 21.06 -8.22
C ARG A 39 7.26 20.70 -9.21
N ILE A 40 7.49 19.65 -10.00
CA ILE A 40 6.54 19.13 -10.98
C ILE A 40 5.96 17.81 -10.48
N TRP A 41 4.64 17.74 -10.37
CA TRP A 41 3.92 16.54 -10.01
C TRP A 41 3.76 15.61 -11.23
N LYS A 42 4.55 14.54 -11.27
CA LYS A 42 4.59 13.59 -12.40
C LYS A 42 3.24 13.00 -12.82
N TRP A 43 2.26 12.96 -11.90
CA TRP A 43 0.94 12.35 -12.14
C TRP A 43 -0.12 13.36 -12.62
N ASN A 44 0.28 14.56 -13.01
CA ASN A 44 -0.60 15.55 -13.60
C ASN A 44 0.12 16.24 -14.78
N PRO A 45 -0.45 16.25 -16.00
CA PRO A 45 0.19 16.89 -17.15
C PRO A 45 0.50 18.38 -16.96
N SER A 46 -0.26 19.09 -16.11
CA SER A 46 0.02 20.49 -15.76
C SER A 46 1.19 20.64 -14.77
N GLY A 47 1.73 19.55 -14.25
CA GLY A 47 2.74 19.54 -13.19
C GLY A 47 2.19 19.92 -11.81
N SER A 48 0.90 20.23 -11.67
CA SER A 48 0.31 20.62 -10.39
C SER A 48 -0.10 19.43 -9.54
N TYR A 49 0.14 19.53 -8.23
CA TYR A 49 -0.36 18.55 -7.28
C TYR A 49 -1.86 18.71 -7.06
N THR A 50 -2.58 17.58 -7.01
CA THR A 50 -3.95 17.52 -6.49
C THR A 50 -4.13 16.23 -5.70
N VAL A 51 -5.03 16.22 -4.71
CA VAL A 51 -5.40 15.00 -3.99
C VAL A 51 -5.89 13.92 -4.97
N ARG A 52 -6.62 14.32 -6.02
CA ARG A 52 -7.12 13.43 -7.07
C ARG A 52 -5.99 12.74 -7.85
N SER A 53 -5.00 13.49 -8.33
CA SER A 53 -3.87 12.92 -9.07
C SER A 53 -2.98 12.06 -8.19
N ALA A 54 -2.82 12.42 -6.92
CA ALA A 54 -2.10 11.61 -5.95
C ALA A 54 -2.80 10.27 -5.67
N TYR A 55 -4.11 10.30 -5.40
CA TYR A 55 -4.89 9.10 -5.16
C TYR A 55 -4.89 8.17 -6.39
N LYS A 56 -5.04 8.72 -7.60
CA LYS A 56 -4.98 7.94 -8.84
C LYS A 56 -3.62 7.27 -9.03
N GLY A 57 -2.51 7.99 -8.82
CA GLY A 57 -1.16 7.44 -8.90
C GLY A 57 -0.92 6.34 -7.88
N TYR A 58 -1.38 6.54 -6.64
CA TYR A 58 -1.31 5.53 -5.58
C TYR A 58 -2.11 4.27 -5.94
N LEU A 59 -3.36 4.40 -6.38
CA LEU A 59 -4.17 3.26 -6.80
C LEU A 59 -3.51 2.47 -7.93
N GLN A 60 -2.98 3.17 -8.94
CA GLN A 60 -2.32 2.51 -10.06
C GLN A 60 -1.08 1.74 -9.61
N HIS A 61 -0.30 2.30 -8.69
CA HIS A 61 0.83 1.62 -8.06
C HIS A 61 0.39 0.40 -7.23
N CYS A 62 -0.67 0.50 -6.42
CA CYS A 62 -1.19 -0.62 -5.65
C CYS A 62 -1.73 -1.74 -6.53
N LEU A 63 -2.36 -1.40 -7.66
CA LEU A 63 -2.84 -2.37 -8.65
C LEU A 63 -1.67 -3.06 -9.37
N SER A 64 -0.64 -2.32 -9.80
CA SER A 64 0.54 -2.91 -10.45
C SER A 64 1.32 -3.85 -9.55
N MET A 65 1.34 -3.57 -8.24
CA MET A 65 1.99 -4.41 -7.24
C MET A 65 1.14 -5.62 -6.80
N GLY A 66 -0.11 -5.74 -7.27
CA GLY A 66 -1.03 -6.80 -6.83
C GLY A 66 -1.49 -6.66 -5.37
N ASN A 67 -1.13 -5.56 -4.68
CA ASN A 67 -1.41 -5.34 -3.26
C ASN A 67 -2.91 -5.28 -2.92
N LEU A 68 -3.77 -5.08 -3.92
CA LEU A 68 -5.23 -5.05 -3.76
C LEU A 68 -5.90 -6.39 -4.08
N ASN A 69 -5.15 -7.36 -4.61
CA ASN A 69 -5.70 -8.62 -5.08
C ASN A 69 -5.71 -9.67 -3.96
N VAL A 70 -6.58 -9.46 -2.97
CA VAL A 70 -6.81 -10.47 -1.93
C VAL A 70 -7.64 -11.60 -2.55
N PRO A 71 -7.21 -12.88 -2.50
CA PRO A 71 -7.99 -13.98 -3.04
C PRO A 71 -9.27 -14.18 -2.24
N GLY A 72 -10.41 -14.35 -2.93
CA GLY A 72 -11.68 -14.71 -2.30
C GLY A 72 -12.91 -14.36 -3.14
N PRO A 73 -14.08 -14.91 -2.81
CA PRO A 73 -15.33 -14.73 -3.56
C PRO A 73 -16.01 -13.39 -3.23
N TRP A 74 -15.26 -12.28 -3.26
CA TRP A 74 -15.76 -10.97 -2.80
C TRP A 74 -16.98 -10.49 -3.59
N LYS A 75 -16.99 -10.71 -4.91
CA LYS A 75 -18.12 -10.37 -5.77
C LYS A 75 -19.42 -11.04 -5.29
N ASN A 76 -19.34 -12.29 -4.84
CA ASN A 76 -20.51 -13.03 -4.36
C ASN A 76 -21.06 -12.39 -3.08
N ILE A 77 -20.18 -12.02 -2.12
CA ILE A 77 -20.58 -11.34 -0.88
C ILE A 77 -21.26 -10.00 -1.18
N TRP A 78 -20.67 -9.20 -2.08
CA TRP A 78 -21.19 -7.87 -2.39
C TRP A 78 -22.52 -7.90 -3.15
N ASN A 79 -22.78 -8.97 -3.90
CA ASN A 79 -24.03 -9.18 -4.64
C ASN A 79 -25.19 -9.71 -3.78
N LEU A 80 -24.97 -10.11 -2.53
CA LEU A 80 -26.04 -10.58 -1.65
C LEU A 80 -27.09 -9.49 -1.42
N ARG A 81 -28.39 -9.84 -1.38
CA ARG A 81 -29.48 -8.92 -1.04
C ARG A 81 -29.70 -8.84 0.48
N ILE A 82 -28.65 -8.44 1.20
CA ILE A 82 -28.65 -8.32 2.67
C ILE A 82 -28.12 -6.95 3.10
N PRO A 83 -28.39 -6.50 4.34
CA PRO A 83 -27.85 -5.24 4.85
C PRO A 83 -26.32 -5.16 4.72
N HIS A 84 -25.81 -3.98 4.35
CA HIS A 84 -24.37 -3.74 4.16
C HIS A 84 -23.54 -4.11 5.38
N LYS A 85 -24.04 -3.85 6.61
CA LYS A 85 -23.38 -4.24 7.85
C LYS A 85 -23.04 -5.74 7.91
N ILE A 86 -23.92 -6.59 7.37
CA ILE A 86 -23.73 -8.04 7.33
C ILE A 86 -22.71 -8.41 6.26
N LYS A 87 -22.76 -7.80 5.07
CA LYS A 87 -21.74 -8.00 4.02
C LYS A 87 -20.33 -7.68 4.52
N HIS A 88 -20.18 -6.55 5.20
CA HIS A 88 -18.91 -6.15 5.82
C HIS A 88 -18.47 -7.16 6.88
N PHE A 89 -19.39 -7.63 7.71
CA PHE A 89 -19.08 -8.65 8.71
C PHE A 89 -18.59 -9.96 8.07
N ILE A 90 -19.29 -10.49 7.06
CA ILE A 90 -18.88 -11.70 6.32
C ILE A 90 -17.51 -11.50 5.67
N TRP A 91 -17.28 -10.36 5.03
CA TRP A 91 -15.98 -10.06 4.43
C TRP A 91 -14.85 -10.03 5.46
N ARG A 92 -15.07 -9.44 6.64
CA ARG A 92 -14.08 -9.44 7.75
C ARG A 92 -13.83 -10.84 8.31
N LEU A 93 -14.90 -11.63 8.41
CA LEU A 93 -14.86 -13.03 8.88
C LEU A 93 -14.01 -13.88 7.93
N MET A 94 -14.31 -13.83 6.63
CA MET A 94 -13.59 -14.61 5.60
C MET A 94 -12.13 -14.20 5.42
N ARG A 95 -11.78 -12.96 5.75
CA ARG A 95 -10.39 -12.48 5.75
C ARG A 95 -9.64 -12.80 7.04
N ASP A 96 -10.28 -13.43 8.02
CA ASP A 96 -9.73 -13.68 9.36
C ASP A 96 -9.12 -12.40 9.99
N ILE A 97 -9.82 -11.26 9.87
CA ILE A 97 -9.36 -9.97 10.43
C ILE A 97 -10.19 -9.49 11.64
N LEU A 98 -11.09 -10.36 12.13
CA LEU A 98 -11.80 -10.10 13.38
C LEU A 98 -10.82 -10.16 14.56
N PRO A 99 -11.10 -9.42 15.66
CA PRO A 99 -10.21 -9.33 16.82
C PRO A 99 -10.30 -10.56 17.71
N THR A 100 -10.07 -11.74 17.15
CA THR A 100 -9.92 -13.01 17.86
C THR A 100 -8.61 -13.05 18.64
N ARG A 101 -8.52 -13.86 19.71
CA ARG A 101 -7.28 -13.97 20.51
C ARG A 101 -6.03 -14.23 19.66
N PRO A 102 -6.02 -15.18 18.71
CA PRO A 102 -4.85 -15.39 17.86
C PRO A 102 -4.48 -14.15 17.02
N ASN A 103 -5.48 -13.40 16.52
CA ASN A 103 -5.21 -12.19 15.74
C ASN A 103 -4.74 -11.02 16.59
N LEU A 104 -5.15 -10.94 17.86
CA LEU A 104 -4.61 -9.98 18.82
C LEU A 104 -3.17 -10.34 19.18
N GLN A 105 -2.86 -11.61 19.40
CA GLN A 105 -1.50 -12.09 19.66
C GLN A 105 -0.55 -11.83 18.48
N LYS A 106 -0.99 -12.06 17.23
CA LYS A 106 -0.23 -11.68 16.02
C LYS A 106 0.11 -10.19 15.97
N LYS A 107 -0.67 -9.34 16.65
CA LYS A 107 -0.43 -7.89 16.77
C LYS A 107 0.37 -7.50 18.02
N GLY A 108 0.92 -8.47 18.75
CA GLY A 108 1.73 -8.23 19.95
C GLY A 108 0.91 -7.99 21.22
N ILE A 109 -0.41 -8.17 21.20
CA ILE A 109 -1.24 -8.03 22.39
C ILE A 109 -1.14 -9.31 23.22
N ARG A 110 -0.67 -9.18 24.47
CA ARG A 110 -0.61 -10.28 25.43
C ARG A 110 -2.01 -10.62 25.92
N CYS A 111 -2.52 -11.77 25.51
CA CYS A 111 -3.80 -12.29 25.98
C CYS A 111 -3.84 -13.82 25.92
N PRO A 112 -4.73 -14.49 26.68
CA PRO A 112 -4.92 -15.94 26.58
C PRO A 112 -5.36 -16.34 25.17
N SER A 113 -4.99 -17.54 24.71
CA SER A 113 -5.44 -18.09 23.43
C SER A 113 -6.84 -18.71 23.51
N THR A 114 -7.30 -19.07 24.71
CA THR A 114 -8.56 -19.74 24.97
C THR A 114 -9.77 -18.82 24.75
N CYS A 115 -10.87 -19.41 24.30
CA CYS A 115 -12.15 -18.74 24.12
C CYS A 115 -12.69 -18.25 25.45
N PHE A 116 -12.94 -16.94 25.55
CA PHE A 116 -13.50 -16.36 26.76
C PHE A 116 -14.91 -16.89 27.11
N ARG A 117 -15.65 -17.40 26.12
CA ARG A 117 -17.05 -17.85 26.32
C ARG A 117 -17.15 -19.24 26.92
N CYS A 118 -16.41 -20.21 26.37
CA CYS A 118 -16.49 -21.60 26.82
C CYS A 118 -15.24 -22.09 27.57
N ASN A 119 -14.12 -21.36 27.51
CA ASN A 119 -12.84 -21.72 28.12
C ASN A 119 -12.26 -23.08 27.69
N THR A 120 -12.74 -23.68 26.59
CA THR A 120 -12.28 -25.02 26.15
C THR A 120 -11.27 -24.96 25.00
N ASP A 121 -11.59 -24.25 23.92
CA ASP A 121 -10.77 -24.23 22.69
C ASP A 121 -10.18 -22.84 22.42
N ILE A 122 -9.35 -22.75 21.38
CA ILE A 122 -8.78 -21.49 20.89
C ILE A 122 -9.90 -20.59 20.35
N GLU A 123 -9.88 -19.31 20.74
CA GLU A 123 -10.82 -18.29 20.27
C GLU A 123 -10.57 -17.86 18.82
N ASN A 124 -10.56 -18.77 17.86
CA ASN A 124 -10.47 -18.44 16.44
C ASN A 124 -11.85 -18.11 15.85
N THR A 125 -11.89 -17.62 14.61
CA THR A 125 -13.13 -17.21 13.93
C THR A 125 -14.10 -18.38 13.79
N TRP A 126 -13.62 -19.57 13.41
CA TRP A 126 -14.46 -20.76 13.30
C TRP A 126 -15.12 -21.15 14.62
N HIS A 127 -14.33 -21.23 15.68
CA HIS A 127 -14.81 -21.59 17.00
C HIS A 127 -15.80 -20.56 17.52
N THR A 128 -15.44 -19.27 17.47
CA THR A 128 -16.27 -18.18 18.02
C THR A 128 -17.68 -18.14 17.41
N PHE A 129 -17.83 -18.45 16.13
CA PHE A 129 -19.12 -18.32 15.43
C PHE A 129 -19.84 -19.63 15.14
N PHE A 130 -19.16 -20.78 15.09
CA PHE A 130 -19.76 -22.03 14.61
C PHE A 130 -19.59 -23.22 15.56
N SER A 131 -18.41 -23.45 16.13
CA SER A 131 -18.16 -24.65 16.96
C SER A 131 -18.30 -24.43 18.46
N CYS A 132 -18.19 -23.19 18.95
CA CYS A 132 -18.30 -22.88 20.37
C CYS A 132 -19.66 -23.33 20.93
N PRO A 133 -19.71 -24.12 22.02
CA PRO A 133 -20.96 -24.51 22.66
C PRO A 133 -21.82 -23.30 23.05
N SER A 134 -21.20 -22.23 23.54
CA SER A 134 -21.88 -20.98 23.90
C SER A 134 -22.47 -20.24 22.70
N ALA A 135 -21.96 -20.46 21.48
CA ALA A 135 -22.54 -19.87 20.26
C ALA A 135 -23.79 -20.63 19.78
N LYS A 136 -23.90 -21.93 20.11
CA LYS A 136 -25.07 -22.77 19.77
C LYS A 136 -26.27 -22.58 20.69
N LEU A 137 -26.05 -21.95 21.85
CA LEU A 137 -27.09 -21.65 22.83
C LEU A 137 -27.81 -20.32 22.58
N CYS A 138 -27.44 -19.60 21.52
CA CYS A 138 -27.98 -18.28 21.16
C CYS A 138 -28.90 -18.36 19.95
#